data_AF-A0A968LIP4-F1
#
_entry.id   AF-A0A968LIP4-F1
#
_cell.length_a   1.000
_cell.length_b   1.000
_cell.length_c   1.000
_cell.angle_alpha   90.00
_cell.angle_beta   90.00
_cell.angle_gamma   90.00
#
_symmetry.space_group_name_H-M   'P 1'
#
loop_
_entity.id
_entity.type
_entity.pdbx_description
1 polymer ?
#
loop_
_entity_poly.entity_id
_entity_poly.type
_entity_poly.pdbx_seq_one_letter_code
_entity_poly.pdbx_strand_id
1 'polypeptide(L)'
;QLSGLGDEVRELLETKGLRQFQAIASIALVSFDPGIAAAYFYVGPKFAPLANSLGKASYQRQQFSRAEWYFHLASWLDPHFGKPHYNLGWICNQIRNDIPCARAKYQSAVAMGEPAAYAELARIYIMYDRDLPAALKVVEEGLN
;
A
#
# COMPACT_ATOMS: atom_id res chain seq x y z
N GLN A 1 12.57 -31.45 -2.39
CA GLN A 1 11.51 -30.82 -3.20
C GLN A 1 11.31 -29.32 -2.86
N LEU A 2 12.34 -28.59 -2.43
CA LEU A 2 12.25 -27.15 -2.09
C LEU A 2 12.99 -26.23 -3.07
N SER A 3 13.72 -26.78 -4.05
CA SER A 3 14.56 -26.00 -4.97
C SER A 3 13.79 -25.33 -6.11
N GLY A 4 12.59 -25.81 -6.47
CA GLY A 4 11.77 -25.22 -7.53
C GLY A 4 10.93 -24.02 -7.07
N LEU A 5 10.62 -23.95 -5.77
CA LEU A 5 9.79 -22.88 -5.22
C LEU A 5 10.47 -21.50 -5.27
N GLY A 6 11.81 -21.47 -5.19
CA GLY A 6 12.59 -20.23 -5.21
C GLY A 6 12.53 -19.52 -6.56
N ASP A 7 12.57 -20.28 -7.65
CA ASP A 7 12.57 -19.74 -9.01
C ASP A 7 11.16 -19.32 -9.45
N GLU A 8 10.11 -20.08 -9.08
CA GLU A 8 8.72 -19.66 -9.32
C GLU A 8 8.33 -18.41 -8.53
N VAL A 9 8.73 -18.30 -7.27
CA VAL A 9 8.49 -17.09 -6.45
C VAL A 9 9.25 -15.90 -7.02
N ARG A 10 10.47 -16.11 -7.51
CA ARG A 10 11.26 -15.07 -8.16
C ARG A 10 10.65 -14.61 -9.48
N GLU A 11 10.17 -15.53 -10.31
CA GLU A 11 9.47 -15.24 -11.57
C GLU A 11 8.14 -14.52 -11.31
N LEU A 12 7.39 -14.92 -10.28
CA LEU A 12 6.16 -14.23 -9.85
C LEU A 12 6.42 -12.82 -9.34
N LEU A 13 7.53 -12.61 -8.61
CA LEU A 13 7.98 -11.30 -8.15
C LEU A 13 8.43 -10.39 -9.30
N GLU A 14 9.05 -10.96 -10.33
CA GLU A 14 9.60 -10.22 -11.47
C GLU A 14 8.55 -9.91 -12.56
N THR A 15 7.52 -10.75 -12.73
CA THR A 15 6.60 -10.66 -13.89
C THR A 15 5.24 -10.04 -13.62
N LYS A 16 4.72 -10.10 -12.38
CA LYS A 16 3.35 -9.64 -12.08
C LYS A 16 3.33 -8.84 -10.79
N GLY A 17 3.23 -7.52 -10.93
CA GLY A 17 3.49 -6.53 -9.89
C GLY A 17 2.91 -6.81 -8.50
N LEU A 18 3.51 -6.16 -7.49
CA LEU A 18 3.40 -6.39 -6.04
C LEU A 18 2.02 -6.72 -5.45
N ARG A 19 0.89 -6.42 -6.11
CA ARG A 19 -0.45 -6.84 -5.66
C ARG A 19 -0.68 -8.35 -5.75
N GLN A 20 -0.15 -9.03 -6.77
CA GLN A 20 -0.29 -10.50 -6.88
C GLN A 20 0.60 -11.22 -5.87
N PHE A 21 1.75 -10.63 -5.53
CA PHE A 21 2.64 -11.13 -4.50
C PHE A 21 1.97 -11.16 -3.11
N GLN A 22 1.22 -10.12 -2.73
CA GLN A 22 0.50 -10.10 -1.46
C GLN A 22 -0.52 -11.25 -1.38
N ALA A 23 -1.29 -11.49 -2.45
CA ALA A 23 -2.27 -12.57 -2.49
C ALA A 23 -1.62 -13.96 -2.42
N ILE A 24 -0.53 -14.18 -3.16
CA ILE A 24 0.19 -15.46 -3.18
C ILE A 24 0.90 -15.70 -1.85
N ALA A 25 1.51 -14.68 -1.24
CA ALA A 25 2.12 -14.78 0.06
C ALA A 25 1.09 -15.13 1.15
N SER A 26 -0.08 -14.48 1.16
CA SER A 26 -1.14 -14.79 2.12
C SER A 26 -1.72 -16.19 1.93
N ILE A 27 -1.90 -16.65 0.69
CA ILE A 27 -2.35 -18.02 0.40
C ILE A 27 -1.29 -19.04 0.83
N ALA A 28 -0.02 -18.79 0.52
CA ALA A 28 1.08 -19.68 0.90
C ALA A 28 1.23 -19.78 2.43
N LEU A 29 1.08 -18.68 3.16
CA LEU A 29 1.14 -18.67 4.63
C LEU A 29 0.05 -19.54 5.27
N VAL A 30 -1.17 -19.48 4.75
CA VAL A 30 -2.30 -20.28 5.26
C VAL A 30 -2.18 -21.75 4.86
N SER A 31 -1.63 -22.02 3.67
CA SER A 31 -1.60 -23.37 3.10
C SER A 31 -0.44 -24.23 3.60
N PHE A 32 0.65 -23.63 4.10
CA PHE A 32 1.88 -24.35 4.41
C PHE A 32 2.11 -24.58 5.91
N ASP A 33 1.70 -23.63 6.78
CA ASP A 33 1.82 -23.79 8.24
C ASP A 33 0.94 -22.75 9.00
N PRO A 34 -0.09 -23.19 9.76
CA PRO A 34 -0.91 -22.32 10.61
C PRO A 34 -0.11 -21.45 11.59
N GLY A 35 1.06 -21.91 12.05
CA GLY A 35 1.94 -21.18 12.94
C GLY A 35 2.54 -19.93 12.28
N ILE A 36 2.89 -20.01 10.99
CA ILE A 36 3.43 -18.85 10.25
C ILE A 36 2.30 -17.85 9.96
N ALA A 37 1.10 -18.32 9.65
CA ALA A 37 -0.08 -17.46 9.53
C ALA A 37 -0.38 -16.73 10.85
N ALA A 38 -0.39 -17.45 11.98
CA ALA A 38 -0.59 -16.85 13.30
C ALA A 38 0.50 -15.82 13.65
N ALA A 39 1.76 -16.12 13.35
CA ALA A 39 2.86 -15.19 13.54
C ALA A 39 2.69 -13.93 12.68
N TYR A 40 2.30 -14.06 11.41
CA TYR A 40 2.02 -12.93 10.53
C TYR A 40 0.90 -12.04 11.09
N PHE A 41 -0.26 -12.60 11.45
CA PHE A 41 -1.39 -11.82 11.97
C PHE A 41 -1.11 -11.14 13.31
N TYR A 42 -0.26 -11.74 14.15
CA TYR A 42 0.05 -11.19 15.47
C TYR A 42 1.24 -10.22 15.47
N VAL A 43 2.25 -10.51 14.67
CA VAL A 43 3.53 -9.79 14.65
C VAL A 43 3.59 -8.76 13.53
N GLY A 44 3.02 -9.07 12.37
CA GLY A 44 3.00 -8.18 11.20
C GLY A 44 2.54 -6.76 11.52
N PRO A 45 1.36 -6.56 12.14
CA PRO A 45 0.87 -5.23 12.48
C PRO A 45 1.82 -4.41 13.37
N LYS A 46 2.59 -5.07 14.24
CA LYS A 46 3.58 -4.41 15.10
C LYS A 46 4.80 -3.89 14.32
N PHE A 47 5.13 -4.53 13.19
CA PHE A 47 6.27 -4.16 12.33
C PHE A 47 5.89 -3.23 11.17
N ALA A 48 4.60 -3.14 10.79
CA ALA A 48 4.15 -2.28 9.70
C ALA A 48 4.56 -0.79 9.87
N PRO A 49 4.47 -0.17 11.07
CA PRO A 49 4.94 1.20 11.28
C PRO A 49 6.44 1.38 11.05
N LEU A 50 7.26 0.38 11.40
CA LEU A 50 8.70 0.40 11.18
C LEU A 50 9.01 0.35 9.67
N ALA A 51 8.40 -0.58 8.94
CA ALA A 51 8.53 -0.66 7.49
C ALA A 51 8.11 0.66 6.81
N ASN A 52 6.99 1.25 7.22
CA ASN A 52 6.56 2.56 6.71
C ASN A 52 7.57 3.68 7.01
N SER A 53 8.21 3.66 8.17
CA SER A 53 9.22 4.64 8.55
C SER A 53 10.49 4.51 7.70
N LEU A 54 10.92 3.28 7.39
CA LEU A 54 12.00 3.00 6.44
C LEU A 54 11.66 3.46 5.02
N GLY A 55 10.40 3.31 4.61
CA GLY A 55 9.90 3.84 3.34
C GLY A 55 10.00 5.36 3.28
N LYS A 56 9.55 6.07 4.33
CA LYS A 56 9.70 7.54 4.44
C LYS A 56 11.17 7.97 4.40
N ALA A 57 12.05 7.29 5.15
CA ALA A 57 13.48 7.59 5.15
C ALA A 57 14.11 7.38 3.75
N SER A 58 13.68 6.32 3.05
CA SER A 58 14.12 6.06 1.67
C SER A 58 13.60 7.14 0.71
N TYR A 59 12.36 7.59 0.87
CA TYR A 59 11.78 8.68 0.10
C TYR A 59 12.55 9.99 0.29
N GLN A 60 12.89 10.34 1.53
CA GLN A 60 13.69 11.53 1.85
C GLN A 60 15.08 11.50 1.21
N ARG A 61 15.64 10.30 1.01
CA ARG A 61 16.89 10.07 0.28
C ARG A 61 16.70 9.96 -1.24
N GLN A 62 15.51 10.27 -1.75
CA GLN A 62 15.12 10.15 -3.16
C GLN A 62 15.24 8.74 -3.75
N GLN A 63 15.26 7.71 -2.88
CA GLN A 63 15.32 6.30 -3.28
C GLN A 63 13.90 5.77 -3.50
N PHE A 64 13.21 6.28 -4.51
CA PHE A 64 11.76 6.09 -4.68
C PHE A 64 11.35 4.62 -4.83
N SER A 65 12.06 3.81 -5.62
CA SER A 65 11.76 2.38 -5.76
C SER A 65 11.88 1.62 -4.43
N ARG A 66 12.86 2.00 -3.60
CA ARG A 66 13.04 1.42 -2.26
C ARG A 66 11.94 1.89 -1.30
N ALA A 67 11.54 3.16 -1.40
CA ALA A 67 10.44 3.70 -0.62
C ALA A 67 9.13 2.94 -0.91
N GLU A 68 8.80 2.76 -2.19
CA GLU A 68 7.64 1.98 -2.62
C GLU A 68 7.67 0.55 -2.09
N TRP A 69 8.83 -0.12 -2.18
CA TRP A 69 8.97 -1.48 -1.65
C TRP A 69 8.63 -1.53 -0.16
N TYR A 70 9.15 -0.61 0.64
CA TYR A 70 8.86 -0.55 2.07
C TYR A 70 7.40 -0.20 2.38
N PHE A 71 6.76 0.67 1.60
CA PHE A 71 5.33 0.95 1.77
C PHE A 71 4.45 -0.24 1.38
N HIS A 72 4.84 -0.98 0.36
CA HIS A 72 4.18 -2.25 0.01
C HIS A 72 4.38 -3.31 1.09
N LEU A 73 5.58 -3.41 1.67
CA LEU A 73 5.83 -4.28 2.81
C LEU A 73 4.96 -3.87 4.00
N ALA A 74 4.86 -2.58 4.32
CA ALA A 74 4.05 -2.10 5.43
C ALA A 74 2.55 -2.41 5.24
N SER A 75 2.00 -2.21 4.04
CA SER A 75 0.60 -2.60 3.74
C SER A 75 0.39 -4.10 3.69
N TRP A 76 1.44 -4.89 3.40
CA TRP A 76 1.36 -6.34 3.53
C TRP A 76 1.39 -6.77 4.99
N LEU A 77 2.27 -6.20 5.81
CA LEU A 77 2.39 -6.55 7.24
C LEU A 77 1.13 -6.18 8.04
N ASP A 78 0.46 -5.09 7.66
CA ASP A 78 -0.82 -4.69 8.22
C ASP A 78 -1.78 -4.22 7.11
N PRO A 79 -2.74 -5.07 6.71
CA PRO A 79 -3.75 -4.69 5.72
C PRO A 79 -4.65 -3.52 6.14
N HIS A 80 -4.74 -3.20 7.43
CA HIS A 80 -5.58 -2.12 7.96
C HIS A 80 -4.79 -0.84 8.23
N PHE A 81 -3.49 -0.83 7.97
CA PHE A 81 -2.66 0.35 8.18
C PHE A 81 -2.75 1.28 6.97
N GLY A 82 -3.42 2.42 7.12
CA GLY A 82 -3.67 3.36 6.01
C GLY A 82 -2.46 4.18 5.53
N LYS A 83 -1.51 4.51 6.41
CA LYS A 83 -0.33 5.35 6.08
C LYS A 83 0.48 4.91 4.84
N PRO A 84 0.79 3.61 4.65
CA PRO A 84 1.52 3.17 3.47
C PRO A 84 0.75 3.39 2.17
N HIS A 85 -0.59 3.27 2.19
CA HIS A 85 -1.42 3.57 1.03
C HIS A 85 -1.37 5.07 0.68
N TYR A 86 -1.45 5.95 1.69
CA TYR A 86 -1.25 7.39 1.49
C TYR A 86 0.12 7.68 0.88
N ASN A 87 1.19 7.10 1.44
CA ASN A 87 2.55 7.33 0.94
C ASN A 87 2.78 6.78 -0.49
N LEU A 88 2.17 5.65 -0.85
CA LEU A 88 2.17 5.15 -2.22
C LEU A 88 1.39 6.08 -3.17
N GLY A 89 0.26 6.63 -2.71
CA GLY A 89 -0.50 7.63 -3.47
C GLY A 89 0.31 8.89 -3.72
N TRP A 90 1.05 9.34 -2.70
CA TRP A 90 1.98 10.46 -2.80
C TRP A 90 3.06 10.22 -3.86
N ILE A 91 3.69 9.04 -3.87
CA ILE A 91 4.69 8.70 -4.90
C ILE A 91 4.07 8.67 -6.29
N CYS A 92 2.90 8.05 -6.45
CA CYS A 92 2.22 8.02 -7.74
C CYS A 92 1.88 9.42 -8.25
N ASN A 93 1.42 10.32 -7.37
CA ASN A 93 1.08 11.69 -7.73
C ASN A 93 2.33 12.54 -8.03
N GLN A 94 3.26 12.62 -7.08
CA GLN A 94 4.35 13.61 -7.12
C GLN A 94 5.57 13.17 -7.94
N ILE A 95 5.84 11.86 -8.03
CA ILE A 95 7.04 11.35 -8.69
C ILE A 95 6.71 10.82 -10.08
N ARG A 96 5.59 10.10 -10.22
CA ARG A 96 5.20 9.46 -11.47
C ARG A 96 4.20 10.26 -12.29
N ASN A 97 3.55 11.25 -11.69
CA ASN A 97 2.41 11.97 -12.27
C ASN A 97 1.31 11.00 -12.78
N ASP A 98 1.16 9.86 -12.10
CA ASP A 98 0.18 8.82 -12.41
C ASP A 98 -1.05 9.03 -11.51
N ILE A 99 -1.97 9.87 -12.00
CA ILE A 99 -3.19 10.23 -11.29
C ILE A 99 -4.13 9.03 -11.07
N PRO A 100 -4.35 8.11 -12.04
CA PRO A 100 -5.11 6.89 -11.78
C PRO A 100 -4.52 6.05 -10.65
N CYS A 101 -3.19 5.87 -10.60
CA CYS A 101 -2.56 5.19 -9.48
C CYS A 101 -2.78 5.94 -8.16
N ALA A 102 -2.52 7.25 -8.14
CA ALA A 102 -2.63 8.07 -6.94
C ALA A 102 -4.04 7.99 -6.34
N ARG A 103 -5.06 8.13 -7.19
CA ARG A 103 -6.48 8.01 -6.80
C ARG A 103 -6.76 6.68 -6.13
N ALA A 104 -6.39 5.57 -6.78
CA ALA A 104 -6.63 4.24 -6.24
C ALA A 104 -5.95 4.04 -4.87
N LYS A 105 -4.75 4.60 -4.70
CA LYS A 105 -4.00 4.51 -3.43
C LYS A 105 -4.60 5.39 -2.33
N TYR A 106 -5.02 6.61 -2.64
CA TYR A 106 -5.70 7.45 -1.66
C TYR A 106 -7.09 6.92 -1.29
N GLN A 107 -7.83 6.32 -2.22
CA GLN A 107 -9.07 5.59 -1.91
C GLN A 107 -8.83 4.45 -0.92
N SER A 108 -7.78 3.64 -1.12
CA SER A 108 -7.41 2.62 -0.14
C SER A 108 -7.04 3.23 1.22
N ALA A 109 -6.32 4.36 1.24
CA ALA A 109 -5.94 5.02 2.49
C ALA A 109 -7.15 5.58 3.25
N VAL A 110 -8.11 6.19 2.54
CA VAL A 110 -9.40 6.65 3.09
C VAL A 110 -10.21 5.46 3.64
N ALA A 111 -10.27 4.34 2.92
CA ALA A 111 -10.95 3.14 3.40
C ALA A 111 -10.34 2.57 4.70
N MET A 112 -9.05 2.85 4.97
CA MET A 112 -8.35 2.48 6.20
C MET A 112 -8.32 3.62 7.24
N GLY A 113 -9.08 4.70 7.03
CA GLY A 113 -9.22 5.82 7.96
C GLY A 113 -7.99 6.71 8.08
N GLU A 114 -7.13 6.80 7.05
CA GLU A 114 -5.96 7.70 7.07
C GLU A 114 -6.39 9.16 6.82
N PRO A 115 -6.32 10.05 7.82
CA PRO A 115 -6.89 11.41 7.70
C PRO A 115 -6.22 12.26 6.61
N ALA A 116 -4.92 12.06 6.39
CA ALA A 116 -4.18 12.79 5.37
C ALA A 116 -4.64 12.47 3.93
N ALA A 117 -5.30 11.33 3.71
CA ALA A 117 -5.71 10.90 2.38
C ALA A 117 -6.99 11.60 1.87
N TYR A 118 -7.87 12.06 2.77
CA TYR A 118 -9.14 12.69 2.38
C TYR A 118 -8.92 13.95 1.56
N ALA A 119 -8.03 14.84 2.01
CA ALA A 119 -7.72 16.08 1.31
C ALA A 119 -7.11 15.82 -0.07
N GLU A 120 -6.18 14.86 -0.17
CA GLU A 120 -5.54 14.52 -1.44
C GLU A 120 -6.50 13.83 -2.42
N LEU A 121 -7.40 12.96 -1.94
CA LEU A 121 -8.42 12.34 -2.78
C LEU A 121 -9.46 13.36 -3.27
N ALA A 122 -9.94 14.25 -2.39
CA ALA A 122 -10.85 15.32 -2.76
C ALA A 122 -10.21 16.26 -3.80
N ARG A 123 -8.92 16.60 -3.62
CA ARG A 123 -8.15 17.36 -4.62
C ARG A 123 -8.12 16.65 -5.96
N ILE A 124 -7.91 15.32 -6.00
CA ILE A 124 -7.94 14.57 -7.25
C ILE A 124 -9.31 14.67 -7.94
N TYR A 125 -10.39 14.49 -7.18
CA TYR A 125 -11.75 14.59 -7.71
C TYR A 125 -12.05 15.97 -8.29
N ILE A 126 -11.63 17.04 -7.63
CA ILE A 126 -11.82 18.42 -8.11
C ILE A 126 -10.98 18.68 -9.38
N MET A 127 -9.69 18.38 -9.32
CA MET A 127 -8.73 18.85 -10.32
C MET A 127 -8.71 18.00 -11.59
N TYR A 128 -8.93 16.68 -11.47
CA TYR A 128 -8.75 15.75 -12.59
C TYR A 128 -10.06 15.12 -13.04
N ASP A 129 -10.94 14.73 -12.11
CA ASP A 129 -12.23 14.11 -12.48
C ASP A 129 -13.34 15.14 -12.72
N ARG A 130 -13.19 16.34 -12.16
CA ARG A 130 -14.24 17.37 -12.12
C ARG A 130 -15.53 16.86 -11.46
N ASP A 131 -15.38 15.93 -10.51
CA ASP A 131 -16.47 15.32 -9.75
C ASP A 131 -16.57 16.00 -8.38
N LEU A 132 -17.24 17.16 -8.36
CA LEU A 132 -17.48 17.92 -7.13
C LEU A 132 -18.33 17.15 -6.10
N PRO A 133 -19.38 16.40 -6.49
CA PRO A 133 -20.12 15.56 -5.55
C PRO A 133 -19.23 14.53 -4.83
N ALA A 134 -18.37 13.81 -5.56
CA ALA A 134 -17.45 12.84 -4.94
C ALA A 134 -16.43 13.54 -4.01
N ALA A 135 -15.91 14.70 -4.42
CA ALA A 135 -15.01 15.48 -3.57
C ALA A 135 -15.67 15.92 -2.26
N LEU A 136 -16.90 16.43 -2.33
CA LEU A 136 -17.64 16.87 -1.14
C LEU A 136 -17.89 15.70 -0.19
N LYS A 137 -18.33 14.56 -0.73
CA LYS A 137 -18.54 13.35 0.06
C LYS A 137 -17.28 12.92 0.81
N VAL A 138 -16.13 12.90 0.15
CA VAL A 138 -14.86 12.54 0.81
C VAL A 138 -14.50 13.56 1.89
N VAL A 139 -14.69 14.85 1.65
CA VAL A 139 -14.40 15.88 2.68
C VAL A 139 -15.33 15.70 3.89
N GLU A 140 -16.61 15.46 3.68
CA GLU A 140 -17.57 15.19 4.76
C GLU A 140 -17.20 13.94 5.57
N GLU A 141 -16.81 12.85 4.90
CA GLU A 141 -16.32 11.64 5.57
C GLU A 141 -15.08 11.90 6.42
N GLY A 142 -14.18 12.79 5.98
CA GLY A 142 -12.95 13.12 6.73
C GLY A 142 -13.15 14.09 7.90
N LEU A 143 -14.34 14.69 8.04
CA LEU A 143 -14.68 15.63 9.11
C LEU A 143 -15.46 15.01 10.27
N ASN A 144 -16.02 13.82 10.08
CA ASN A 144 -16.75 13.05 11.09
C ASN A 144 -15.81 12.12 11.87
#